data_AF-A0A0D2Q9V9-F1
#
_entry.id   AF-A0A0D2Q9V9-F1
#
_cell.length_a   1.000
_cell.length_b   1.000
_cell.length_c   1.000
_cell.angle_alpha   90.00
_cell.angle_beta   90.00
_cell.angle_gamma   90.00
#
_symmetry.space_group_name_H-M   'P 1'
#
loop_
_entity.id
_entity.type
_entity.pdbx_description
1 polymer ?
#
loop_
_entity_poly.entity_id
_entity_poly.type
_entity_poly.pdbx_seq_one_letter_code
_entity_poly.pdbx_strand_id
1 'polypeptide(L)'
;MMLRIKRVPTVVSNYQKDETEETARRSSGCGKNCLRSCCIPGAKLPLYAFRKLNNIESENVVLGIENKDPPVAFLDSLILGEWEDRMQRGLFRYDVTACETKVIPGEYGFIAQLNEGRHLKKRPTEFRVDKVLQPFDGNKFNFTKVGQEEVLFQFEASEDGEVQFYPSAPIDVENSPSVVAINVSPIEYGHVLLIPRILECLPQRIDRESFLLALYMTAEAGNPYFRLGYNSLGAFATINHLHFQAYYLAVPFPIEKAPTKKITTLYDEVIISELLSYPVRGLVFEGGNTLQALSDTVSDACICLQENNIPYNVLISDCGKRIFLVPQVISLSVIYASWLSP
;
A
#
# COMPACT_ATOMS: atom_id res chain seq x y z
N MET A 1 31.59 26.11 -28.57
CA MET A 1 31.80 24.71 -28.10
C MET A 1 30.43 24.17 -27.71
N MET A 2 29.83 23.31 -28.54
CA MET A 2 28.46 22.82 -28.35
C MET A 2 28.52 21.56 -27.48
N LEU A 3 28.07 21.65 -26.22
CA LEU A 3 28.01 20.52 -25.31
C LEU A 3 26.95 19.53 -25.81
N ARG A 4 27.40 18.37 -26.31
CA ARG A 4 26.53 17.22 -26.61
C ARG A 4 26.28 16.44 -25.33
N ILE A 5 25.08 16.55 -24.76
CA ILE A 5 24.63 15.66 -23.70
C ILE A 5 24.44 14.28 -24.30
N LYS A 6 25.33 13.34 -23.94
CA LYS A 6 25.23 11.93 -24.31
C LYS A 6 24.21 11.30 -23.36
N ARG A 7 22.99 11.03 -23.83
CA ARG A 7 22.00 10.25 -23.07
C ARG A 7 22.53 8.83 -22.89
N VAL A 8 22.78 8.45 -21.65
CA VAL A 8 23.00 7.06 -21.26
C VAL A 8 21.62 6.42 -21.11
N PRO A 9 21.28 5.37 -21.87
CA PRO A 9 20.00 4.68 -21.70
C PRO A 9 19.95 4.04 -20.31
N THR A 10 19.05 4.50 -19.46
CA THR A 10 18.58 3.75 -18.28
C THR A 10 17.36 2.94 -18.68
N VAL A 11 17.21 1.74 -18.11
CA VAL A 11 16.19 0.72 -18.47
C VAL A 11 14.76 1.29 -18.52
N VAL A 12 14.49 2.34 -17.74
CA VAL A 12 13.20 3.07 -17.70
C VAL A 12 12.84 3.78 -19.02
N SER A 13 13.81 4.11 -19.88
CA SER A 13 13.56 4.77 -21.17
C SER A 13 12.79 3.89 -22.17
N ASN A 14 12.80 2.56 -21.99
CA ASN A 14 12.09 1.65 -22.89
C ASN A 14 10.61 1.49 -22.48
N TYR A 15 10.28 1.70 -21.21
CA TYR A 15 8.91 1.46 -20.72
C TYR A 15 7.96 2.68 -20.86
N GLN A 16 8.47 3.83 -21.30
CA GLN A 16 7.66 5.04 -21.55
C GLN A 16 7.56 5.44 -23.03
N LYS A 17 8.33 4.82 -23.93
CA LYS A 17 8.34 5.20 -25.36
C LYS A 17 7.48 4.32 -26.28
N ASP A 18 7.08 3.14 -25.84
CA ASP A 18 6.41 2.17 -26.72
C ASP A 18 4.88 2.24 -26.67
N GLU A 19 4.32 3.45 -26.78
CA GLU A 19 2.91 3.61 -27.19
C GLU A 19 2.77 3.83 -28.71
N THR A 20 3.86 3.84 -29.48
CA THR A 20 3.78 4.09 -30.94
C THR A 20 4.66 3.24 -31.86
N GLU A 21 5.45 2.27 -31.41
CA GLU A 21 6.22 1.42 -32.33
C GLU A 21 6.14 -0.07 -31.96
N GLU A 22 5.19 -0.78 -32.58
CA GLU A 22 5.25 -2.24 -32.70
C GLU A 22 6.48 -2.61 -33.55
N THR A 23 7.51 -3.17 -32.91
CA THR A 23 8.48 -3.99 -33.64
C THR A 23 8.66 -5.35 -32.99
N ALA A 24 8.27 -6.36 -33.76
CA ALA A 24 8.28 -7.76 -33.43
C ALA A 24 9.68 -8.27 -33.02
N ARG A 25 9.80 -8.77 -31.80
CA ARG A 25 10.79 -9.80 -31.45
C ARG A 25 10.05 -10.99 -30.85
N ARG A 26 10.35 -12.17 -31.40
CA ARG A 26 9.76 -13.46 -31.06
C ARG A 26 10.19 -13.88 -29.65
N SER A 27 9.40 -13.47 -28.67
CA SER A 27 9.30 -14.06 -27.33
C SER A 27 7.82 -14.11 -27.02
N SER A 28 7.27 -15.28 -26.66
CA SER A 28 5.87 -15.45 -26.27
C SER A 28 5.52 -14.43 -25.18
N GLY A 29 4.70 -13.42 -25.49
CA GLY A 29 4.31 -12.39 -24.51
C GLY A 29 4.32 -10.95 -25.06
N CYS A 30 3.92 -9.99 -24.22
CA CYS A 30 3.80 -8.58 -24.59
C CYS A 30 5.11 -7.78 -24.49
N GLY A 31 6.26 -8.44 -24.36
CA GLY A 31 7.57 -7.81 -24.17
C GLY A 31 7.81 -7.17 -22.79
N LYS A 32 6.78 -7.08 -21.94
CA LYS A 32 6.83 -6.45 -20.59
C LYS A 32 6.81 -7.44 -19.43
N ASN A 33 6.88 -8.75 -19.70
CA ASN A 33 6.80 -9.81 -18.69
C ASN A 33 5.64 -9.59 -17.67
N CYS A 34 4.44 -9.25 -18.15
CA CYS A 34 3.40 -8.72 -17.27
C CYS A 34 2.62 -9.80 -16.49
N LEU A 35 1.66 -9.37 -15.67
CA LEU A 35 0.74 -10.25 -14.94
C LEU A 35 -0.57 -10.47 -15.72
N ARG A 36 -0.50 -10.69 -17.04
CA ARG A 36 -1.67 -11.07 -17.86
C ARG A 36 -1.45 -12.44 -18.49
N SER A 37 -2.52 -12.99 -19.06
CA SER A 37 -2.53 -14.29 -19.74
C SER A 37 -1.43 -14.46 -20.81
N CYS A 38 -0.88 -13.37 -21.35
CA CYS A 38 0.23 -13.44 -22.29
C CYS A 38 1.60 -13.79 -21.67
N CYS A 39 1.79 -13.62 -20.35
CA CYS A 39 3.06 -13.81 -19.66
C CYS A 39 2.94 -14.60 -18.34
N ILE A 40 1.73 -14.84 -17.83
CA ILE A 40 1.47 -15.62 -16.61
C ILE A 40 1.69 -17.13 -16.76
N PRO A 41 1.34 -17.80 -17.88
CA PRO A 41 1.46 -19.26 -17.95
C PRO A 41 2.89 -19.73 -17.67
N GLY A 42 3.07 -20.54 -16.62
CA GLY A 42 4.37 -21.05 -16.18
C GLY A 42 5.22 -20.07 -15.36
N ALA A 43 4.74 -18.85 -15.13
CA ALA A 43 5.38 -17.88 -14.25
C ALA A 43 5.35 -18.36 -12.79
N LYS A 44 6.40 -17.98 -12.05
CA LYS A 44 6.53 -18.24 -10.62
C LYS A 44 6.98 -16.98 -9.92
N LEU A 45 6.42 -16.74 -8.75
CA LEU A 45 6.76 -15.62 -7.89
C LEU A 45 7.07 -16.16 -6.49
N PRO A 46 7.93 -15.49 -5.72
CA PRO A 46 8.06 -15.82 -4.30
C PRO A 46 6.69 -15.72 -3.61
N LEU A 47 6.45 -16.53 -2.59
CA LEU A 47 5.22 -16.53 -1.80
C LEU A 47 5.58 -16.42 -0.32
N TYR A 48 4.99 -15.42 0.34
CA TYR A 48 4.95 -15.29 1.78
C TYR A 48 3.58 -15.73 2.27
N ALA A 49 3.55 -16.86 2.99
CA ALA A 49 2.36 -17.35 3.66
C ALA A 49 2.34 -16.86 5.11
N PHE A 50 1.37 -16.02 5.48
CA PHE A 50 1.25 -15.43 6.80
C PHE A 50 0.32 -16.23 7.72
N ARG A 51 0.49 -16.08 9.03
CA ARG A 51 -0.40 -16.73 10.00
C ARG A 51 -1.67 -15.89 10.23
N LYS A 52 -2.84 -16.53 10.19
CA LYS A 52 -4.08 -15.86 10.62
C LYS A 52 -4.10 -15.67 12.14
N LEU A 53 -4.16 -14.43 12.59
CA LEU A 53 -4.33 -14.07 14.00
C LEU A 53 -5.80 -14.25 14.42
N ASN A 54 -6.13 -15.39 15.04
CA ASN A 54 -7.52 -15.73 15.37
C ASN A 54 -7.96 -15.34 16.79
N ASN A 55 -7.06 -14.92 17.70
CA ASN A 55 -7.39 -14.41 19.04
C ASN A 55 -6.19 -13.66 19.67
N ILE A 56 -6.46 -12.67 20.55
CA ILE A 56 -5.46 -11.93 21.35
C ILE A 56 -4.73 -12.86 22.36
N GLU A 57 -5.25 -14.05 22.65
CA GLU A 57 -4.56 -15.02 23.51
C GLU A 57 -3.19 -15.48 22.97
N SER A 58 -2.93 -15.30 21.67
CA SER A 58 -1.61 -15.51 21.09
C SER A 58 -0.59 -14.44 21.49
N GLU A 59 -1.00 -13.29 22.04
CA GLU A 59 -0.09 -12.32 22.68
C GLU A 59 0.45 -12.86 24.03
N ASN A 60 -0.28 -13.74 24.71
CA ASN A 60 0.20 -14.35 25.96
C ASN A 60 1.28 -15.42 25.73
N VAL A 61 1.47 -15.90 24.49
CA VAL A 61 2.63 -16.74 24.12
C VAL A 61 3.90 -15.89 23.94
N VAL A 62 3.77 -14.56 23.79
CA VAL A 62 4.90 -13.63 23.68
C VAL A 62 5.35 -13.09 25.04
N LEU A 63 4.48 -13.09 26.05
CA LEU A 63 4.80 -12.60 27.41
C LEU A 63 5.58 -13.59 28.28
N GLY A 64 5.96 -14.76 27.75
CA GLY A 64 6.76 -15.78 28.44
C GLY A 64 8.24 -15.82 28.07
N ILE A 65 8.73 -14.96 27.17
CA ILE A 65 10.13 -14.93 26.76
C ILE A 65 10.82 -13.73 27.40
N GLU A 66 11.63 -14.01 28.41
CA GLU A 66 12.54 -13.08 29.07
C GLU A 66 13.32 -12.22 28.06
N ASN A 67 13.33 -10.89 28.26
CA ASN A 67 14.29 -9.89 27.75
C ASN A 67 15.13 -10.34 26.53
N LYS A 68 14.48 -10.46 25.38
CA LYS A 68 15.13 -10.43 24.07
C LYS A 68 14.35 -9.44 23.22
N ASP A 69 15.07 -8.53 22.58
CA ASP A 69 14.49 -7.64 21.57
C ASP A 69 13.55 -8.46 20.66
N PRO A 70 12.34 -7.95 20.34
CA PRO A 70 11.43 -8.67 19.48
C PRO A 70 12.18 -9.06 18.20
N PRO A 71 12.16 -10.33 17.78
CA PRO A 71 12.82 -10.73 16.55
C PRO A 71 12.24 -9.87 15.44
N VAL A 72 13.09 -9.16 14.70
CA VAL A 72 12.67 -8.42 13.49
C VAL A 72 11.78 -9.35 12.68
N ALA A 73 10.52 -8.97 12.49
CA ALA A 73 9.57 -9.85 11.83
C ALA A 73 10.09 -10.15 10.42
N PHE A 74 10.11 -11.43 10.04
CA PHE A 74 10.74 -11.87 8.79
C PHE A 74 10.18 -11.13 7.56
N LEU A 75 8.89 -10.77 7.57
CA LEU A 75 8.25 -9.96 6.53
C LEU A 75 8.93 -8.59 6.33
N ASP A 76 9.30 -7.94 7.43
CA ASP A 76 9.91 -6.59 7.42
C ASP A 76 11.25 -6.60 6.66
N SER A 77 12.10 -7.56 7.01
CA SER A 77 13.40 -7.75 6.36
C SER A 77 13.25 -8.19 4.90
N LEU A 78 12.25 -9.02 4.60
CA LEU A 78 11.95 -9.44 3.23
C LEU A 78 11.51 -8.26 2.35
N ILE A 79 10.59 -7.42 2.83
CA ILE A 79 10.12 -6.25 2.09
C ILE A 79 11.29 -5.32 1.78
N LEU A 80 12.09 -4.98 2.78
CA LEU A 80 13.21 -4.06 2.61
C LEU A 80 14.29 -4.62 1.69
N GLY A 81 14.69 -5.88 1.89
CA GLY A 81 15.71 -6.51 1.05
C GLY A 81 15.28 -6.64 -0.41
N GLU A 82 14.04 -7.05 -0.68
CA GLU A 82 13.51 -7.13 -2.04
C GLU A 82 13.34 -5.74 -2.66
N TRP A 83 12.92 -4.74 -1.88
CA TRP A 83 12.81 -3.36 -2.36
C TRP A 83 14.16 -2.76 -2.75
N GLU A 84 15.20 -2.98 -1.95
CA GLU A 84 16.59 -2.58 -2.23
C GLU A 84 17.16 -3.30 -3.46
N ASP A 85 16.87 -4.59 -3.66
CA ASP A 85 17.25 -5.32 -4.88
C ASP A 85 16.66 -4.64 -6.13
N ARG A 86 15.37 -4.29 -6.11
CA ARG A 86 14.72 -3.61 -7.24
C ARG A 86 15.27 -2.19 -7.45
N MET A 87 15.76 -1.55 -6.39
CA MET A 87 16.44 -0.26 -6.48
C MET A 87 17.78 -0.41 -7.20
N GLN A 88 18.60 -1.38 -6.80
CA GLN A 88 19.88 -1.67 -7.44
C GLN A 88 19.72 -2.07 -8.92
N ARG A 89 18.61 -2.74 -9.26
CA ARG A 89 18.24 -3.11 -10.64
C ARG A 89 17.68 -1.94 -11.46
N GLY A 90 17.45 -0.77 -10.84
CA GLY A 90 17.00 0.44 -11.54
C GLY A 90 15.54 0.42 -11.98
N LEU A 91 14.67 -0.26 -11.25
CA LEU A 91 13.23 -0.35 -11.58
C LEU A 91 12.41 0.86 -11.12
N PHE A 92 12.98 1.73 -10.28
CA PHE A 92 12.33 2.95 -9.81
C PHE A 92 12.54 4.11 -10.79
N ARG A 93 11.57 5.02 -10.81
CA ARG A 93 11.62 6.20 -11.69
C ARG A 93 12.62 7.26 -11.23
N TYR A 94 12.96 7.28 -9.95
CA TYR A 94 13.88 8.22 -9.32
C TYR A 94 14.32 7.63 -7.98
N ASP A 95 15.39 8.19 -7.41
CA ASP A 95 15.88 7.82 -6.08
C ASP A 95 15.18 8.67 -5.02
N VAL A 96 14.38 8.02 -4.16
CA VAL A 96 13.67 8.67 -3.06
C VAL A 96 14.56 8.93 -1.86
N THR A 97 15.64 8.17 -1.69
CA THR A 97 16.53 8.27 -0.52
C THR A 97 17.37 9.54 -0.52
N ALA A 98 17.50 10.17 -1.70
CA ALA A 98 18.15 11.45 -1.89
C ALA A 98 17.21 12.65 -1.65
N CYS A 99 15.92 12.44 -1.34
CA CYS A 99 14.96 13.53 -1.16
C CYS A 99 15.21 14.30 0.14
N GLU A 100 15.27 15.63 0.04
CA GLU A 100 15.40 16.49 1.22
C GLU A 100 14.13 16.39 2.08
N THR A 101 14.31 15.97 3.33
CA THR A 101 13.23 15.83 4.31
C THR A 101 13.48 16.73 5.51
N LYS A 102 12.45 17.46 5.95
CA LYS A 102 12.52 18.35 7.11
C LYS A 102 11.29 18.21 8.00
N VAL A 103 11.52 18.11 9.31
CA VAL A 103 10.47 18.27 10.31
C VAL A 103 10.21 19.77 10.50
N ILE A 104 8.98 20.19 10.22
CA ILE A 104 8.48 21.55 10.40
C ILE A 104 8.27 21.80 11.89
N PRO A 105 8.80 22.92 12.45
CA PRO A 105 8.55 23.30 13.83
C PRO A 105 7.05 23.46 14.13
N GLY A 106 6.58 22.90 15.24
CA GLY A 106 5.19 22.97 15.69
C GLY A 106 4.83 21.77 16.56
N GLU A 107 3.66 21.81 17.19
CA GLU A 107 3.18 20.79 18.14
C GLU A 107 3.18 19.37 17.53
N TYR A 108 2.72 19.23 16.29
CA TYR A 108 2.63 17.93 15.61
C TYR A 108 3.91 17.52 14.89
N GLY A 109 4.83 18.45 14.61
CA GLY A 109 6.06 18.19 13.86
C GLY A 109 5.79 17.62 12.46
N PHE A 110 5.07 18.38 11.62
CA PHE A 110 4.78 17.99 10.23
C PHE A 110 6.05 17.69 9.45
N ILE A 111 6.00 16.73 8.53
CA ILE A 111 7.17 16.30 7.76
C ILE A 111 6.97 16.79 6.33
N ALA A 112 7.87 17.66 5.88
CA ALA A 112 7.93 18.11 4.50
C ALA A 112 9.07 17.40 3.78
N GLN A 113 8.77 16.80 2.63
CA GLN A 113 9.76 16.20 1.77
C GLN A 113 9.65 16.80 0.37
N LEU A 114 10.79 17.21 -0.20
CA LEU A 114 10.87 17.67 -1.58
C LEU A 114 11.26 16.51 -2.50
N ASN A 115 10.31 16.03 -3.29
CA ASN A 115 10.51 14.93 -4.23
C ASN A 115 10.33 15.43 -5.69
N GLU A 116 11.42 15.97 -6.25
CA GLU A 116 11.43 16.55 -7.60
C GLU A 116 11.17 15.49 -8.69
N GLY A 117 11.68 14.28 -8.49
CA GLY A 117 11.50 13.15 -9.42
C GLY A 117 10.04 12.74 -9.58
N ARG A 118 9.25 12.83 -8.49
CA ARG A 118 7.82 12.51 -8.48
C ARG A 118 6.98 13.51 -9.26
N HIS A 119 7.29 14.81 -9.13
CA HIS A 119 6.53 15.86 -9.80
C HIS A 119 6.55 15.70 -11.34
N LEU A 120 7.72 15.37 -11.90
CA LEU A 120 7.91 15.26 -13.35
C LEU A 120 7.36 13.98 -13.97
N LYS A 121 7.14 12.92 -13.17
CA LYS A 121 6.83 11.57 -13.65
C LYS A 121 5.49 11.03 -13.15
N LYS A 122 4.70 11.85 -12.46
CA LYS A 122 3.37 11.46 -11.96
C LYS A 122 2.45 11.12 -13.13
N ARG A 123 1.79 9.97 -13.07
CA ARG A 123 0.79 9.59 -14.09
C ARG A 123 -0.44 10.51 -13.96
N PRO A 124 -1.04 10.95 -15.07
CA PRO A 124 -2.31 11.68 -15.03
C PRO A 124 -3.42 10.76 -14.52
N THR A 125 -4.37 11.34 -13.79
CA THR A 125 -5.57 10.62 -13.35
C THR A 125 -6.48 10.36 -14.55
N GLU A 126 -6.71 9.08 -14.87
CA GLU A 126 -7.51 8.67 -16.05
C GLU A 126 -9.00 8.47 -15.73
N PHE A 127 -9.44 8.70 -14.49
CA PHE A 127 -10.83 8.54 -14.07
C PHE A 127 -11.48 9.86 -13.64
N ARG A 128 -12.81 9.85 -13.54
CA ARG A 128 -13.55 11.02 -13.10
C ARG A 128 -13.39 11.21 -11.59
N VAL A 129 -13.27 12.43 -11.13
CA VAL A 129 -13.04 12.71 -9.69
C VAL A 129 -14.37 12.96 -8.95
N ASP A 130 -15.51 12.90 -9.63
CA ASP A 130 -16.85 13.15 -9.09
C ASP A 130 -17.48 11.94 -8.38
N LYS A 131 -16.93 10.74 -8.57
CA LYS A 131 -17.44 9.49 -8.00
C LYS A 131 -16.37 8.67 -7.28
N VAL A 132 -16.66 8.28 -6.04
CA VAL A 132 -15.83 7.37 -5.24
C VAL A 132 -15.87 5.96 -5.82
N LEU A 133 -17.07 5.47 -6.20
CA LEU A 133 -17.25 4.15 -6.78
C LEU A 133 -17.34 4.24 -8.30
N GLN A 134 -16.42 3.57 -8.98
CA GLN A 134 -16.39 3.45 -10.44
C GLN A 134 -16.06 2.01 -10.84
N PRO A 135 -16.66 1.49 -11.92
CA PRO A 135 -16.33 0.17 -12.42
C PRO A 135 -14.86 0.11 -12.85
N PHE A 136 -14.24 -1.07 -12.68
CA PHE A 136 -12.92 -1.33 -13.21
C PHE A 136 -12.90 -1.16 -14.74
N ASP A 137 -11.80 -0.62 -15.27
CA ASP A 137 -11.60 -0.44 -16.71
C ASP A 137 -10.25 -1.04 -17.12
N GLY A 138 -10.30 -2.21 -17.78
CA GLY A 138 -9.12 -2.93 -18.24
C GLY A 138 -8.31 -2.18 -19.31
N ASN A 139 -8.89 -1.19 -19.98
CA ASN A 139 -8.19 -0.40 -21.00
C ASN A 139 -7.24 0.61 -20.36
N LYS A 140 -7.61 1.17 -19.21
CA LYS A 140 -6.78 2.09 -18.42
C LYS A 140 -5.62 1.37 -17.73
N PHE A 141 -4.67 2.13 -17.21
CA PHE A 141 -3.59 1.52 -16.44
C PHE A 141 -4.15 0.76 -15.22
N ASN A 142 -3.63 -0.46 -15.00
CA ASN A 142 -3.95 -1.31 -13.86
C ASN A 142 -2.78 -2.26 -13.57
N PHE A 143 -2.73 -2.81 -12.36
CA PHE A 143 -1.58 -3.59 -11.90
C PHE A 143 -1.35 -4.92 -12.63
N THR A 144 -2.30 -5.46 -13.40
CA THR A 144 -2.01 -6.63 -14.25
C THR A 144 -0.98 -6.31 -15.36
N LYS A 145 -0.80 -5.02 -15.67
CA LYS A 145 0.09 -4.53 -16.74
C LYS A 145 1.53 -4.27 -16.28
N VAL A 146 1.83 -4.34 -14.98
CA VAL A 146 3.21 -4.18 -14.47
C VAL A 146 4.04 -5.40 -14.81
N GLY A 147 5.37 -5.22 -14.89
CA GLY A 147 6.28 -6.35 -15.07
C GLY A 147 6.35 -7.22 -13.80
N GLN A 148 6.51 -8.53 -13.94
CA GLN A 148 6.69 -9.45 -12.81
C GLN A 148 7.93 -9.10 -11.98
N GLU A 149 8.92 -8.43 -12.58
CA GLU A 149 10.09 -7.88 -11.88
C GLU A 149 9.78 -6.79 -10.85
N GLU A 150 8.64 -6.11 -10.99
CA GLU A 150 8.14 -5.13 -10.02
C GLU A 150 7.47 -5.80 -8.81
N VAL A 151 7.11 -7.09 -8.91
CA VAL A 151 6.51 -7.85 -7.82
C VAL A 151 7.59 -8.36 -6.88
N LEU A 152 7.36 -8.20 -5.57
CA LEU A 152 8.23 -8.74 -4.53
C LEU A 152 7.83 -10.20 -4.26
N PHE A 153 6.57 -10.42 -3.89
CA PHE A 153 6.04 -11.75 -3.56
C PHE A 153 4.51 -11.77 -3.59
N GLN A 154 3.95 -12.98 -3.69
CA GLN A 154 2.56 -13.31 -3.37
C GLN A 154 2.40 -13.28 -1.84
N PHE A 155 1.25 -12.80 -1.35
CA PHE A 155 0.97 -12.63 0.07
C PHE A 155 -0.37 -13.26 0.42
N GLU A 156 -0.33 -14.41 1.08
CA GLU A 156 -1.51 -15.26 1.29
C GLU A 156 -1.54 -15.84 2.68
N ALA A 157 -2.73 -16.23 3.16
CA ALA A 157 -2.83 -16.86 4.45
C ALA A 157 -2.32 -18.32 4.38
N SER A 158 -1.55 -18.72 5.38
CA SER A 158 -1.08 -20.10 5.52
C SER A 158 -2.24 -21.07 5.80
N GLU A 159 -2.16 -22.26 5.21
CA GLU A 159 -3.10 -23.37 5.43
C GLU A 159 -2.86 -24.06 6.79
N ASP A 160 -1.59 -24.16 7.22
CA ASP A 160 -1.19 -24.88 8.44
C ASP A 160 -1.05 -23.97 9.66
N GLY A 161 -1.24 -22.66 9.47
CA GLY A 161 -1.14 -21.65 10.54
C GLY A 161 0.29 -21.25 10.87
N GLU A 162 1.29 -21.72 10.14
CA GLU A 162 2.69 -21.32 10.32
C GLU A 162 3.12 -20.32 9.24
N VAL A 163 4.05 -19.43 9.61
CA VAL A 163 4.65 -18.49 8.65
C VAL A 163 5.62 -19.25 7.76
N GLN A 164 5.44 -19.15 6.43
CA GLN A 164 6.27 -19.85 5.45
C GLN A 164 6.68 -18.94 4.29
N PHE A 165 7.86 -19.20 3.75
CA PHE A 165 8.35 -18.50 2.56
C PHE A 165 8.82 -19.48 1.50
N TYR A 166 8.25 -19.34 0.31
CA TYR A 166 8.57 -20.14 -0.86
C TYR A 166 9.22 -19.23 -1.89
N PRO A 167 10.55 -19.34 -2.15
CA PRO A 167 11.24 -18.45 -3.09
C PRO A 167 10.72 -18.51 -4.53
N SER A 168 9.98 -19.56 -4.88
CA SER A 168 9.45 -19.79 -6.22
C SER A 168 8.18 -20.65 -6.14
N ALA A 169 7.04 -20.00 -5.92
CA ALA A 169 5.73 -20.63 -5.95
C ALA A 169 5.02 -20.37 -7.30
N PRO A 170 4.19 -21.31 -7.78
CA PRO A 170 3.31 -21.03 -8.93
C PRO A 170 2.35 -19.88 -8.60
N ILE A 171 1.90 -19.18 -9.63
CA ILE A 171 0.82 -18.20 -9.53
C ILE A 171 -0.50 -18.96 -9.69
N ASP A 172 -1.35 -18.95 -8.67
CA ASP A 172 -2.68 -19.56 -8.75
C ASP A 172 -3.66 -18.64 -9.49
N VAL A 173 -3.77 -18.83 -10.80
CA VAL A 173 -4.60 -17.97 -11.65
C VAL A 173 -6.08 -18.03 -11.28
N GLU A 174 -6.57 -19.18 -10.80
CA GLU A 174 -7.98 -19.40 -10.49
C GLU A 174 -8.35 -18.71 -9.18
N ASN A 175 -7.51 -18.82 -8.15
CA ASN A 175 -7.75 -18.16 -6.87
C ASN A 175 -7.29 -16.70 -6.84
N SER A 176 -6.60 -16.23 -7.89
CA SER A 176 -6.13 -14.86 -8.05
C SER A 176 -5.34 -14.37 -6.82
N PRO A 177 -4.01 -14.54 -6.77
CA PRO A 177 -3.25 -14.23 -5.57
C PRO A 177 -3.31 -12.75 -5.24
N SER A 178 -3.13 -12.44 -3.97
CA SER A 178 -2.77 -11.08 -3.55
C SER A 178 -1.26 -10.92 -3.64
N VAL A 179 -0.78 -9.75 -4.07
CA VAL A 179 0.66 -9.53 -4.28
C VAL A 179 1.14 -8.26 -3.61
N VAL A 180 2.42 -8.27 -3.23
CA VAL A 180 3.18 -7.09 -2.82
C VAL A 180 4.11 -6.71 -3.95
N ALA A 181 4.05 -5.47 -4.41
CA ALA A 181 4.88 -4.94 -5.49
C ALA A 181 5.52 -3.61 -5.11
N ILE A 182 6.63 -3.24 -5.74
CA ILE A 182 7.21 -1.91 -5.53
C ILE A 182 6.25 -0.83 -6.04
N ASN A 183 6.24 0.32 -5.38
CA ASN A 183 5.76 1.53 -6.03
C ASN A 183 6.92 2.14 -6.83
N VAL A 184 6.89 1.98 -8.16
CA VAL A 184 7.93 2.56 -9.05
C VAL A 184 8.03 4.10 -8.98
N SER A 185 7.07 4.78 -8.33
CA SER A 185 7.11 6.19 -7.96
C SER A 185 7.08 6.34 -6.44
N PRO A 186 8.16 5.96 -5.73
CA PRO A 186 8.18 5.85 -4.29
C PRO A 186 8.08 7.23 -3.63
N ILE A 187 7.50 7.29 -2.45
CA ILE A 187 7.34 8.53 -1.66
C ILE A 187 8.29 8.48 -0.48
N GLU A 188 8.61 7.28 0.00
CA GLU A 188 9.60 7.07 1.03
C GLU A 188 10.28 5.71 0.79
N TYR A 189 11.35 5.47 1.53
CA TYR A 189 12.01 4.18 1.64
C TYR A 189 11.04 3.02 1.93
N GLY A 190 11.23 1.92 1.22
CA GLY A 190 10.37 0.73 1.30
C GLY A 190 8.93 0.95 0.82
N HIS A 191 8.67 1.97 -0.02
CA HIS A 191 7.32 2.19 -0.56
C HIS A 191 6.90 1.04 -1.51
N VAL A 192 5.96 0.22 -1.02
CA VAL A 192 5.34 -0.91 -1.70
C VAL A 192 3.82 -0.74 -1.83
N LEU A 193 3.22 -1.56 -2.67
CA LEU A 193 1.80 -1.68 -2.90
C LEU A 193 1.34 -3.07 -2.48
N LEU A 194 0.29 -3.16 -1.69
CA LEU A 194 -0.46 -4.40 -1.48
C LEU A 194 -1.64 -4.38 -2.44
N ILE A 195 -1.74 -5.39 -3.31
CA ILE A 195 -2.76 -5.49 -4.35
C ILE A 195 -3.54 -6.78 -4.10
N PRO A 196 -4.72 -6.69 -3.45
CA PRO A 196 -5.57 -7.85 -3.18
C PRO A 196 -6.10 -8.46 -4.47
N ARG A 197 -6.06 -9.79 -4.57
CA ARG A 197 -6.62 -10.60 -5.67
C ARG A 197 -6.46 -9.95 -7.04
N ILE A 198 -5.19 -9.81 -7.45
CA ILE A 198 -4.81 -8.96 -8.58
C ILE A 198 -5.47 -9.33 -9.92
N LEU A 199 -5.84 -10.59 -10.13
CA LEU A 199 -6.43 -11.09 -11.37
C LEU A 199 -7.96 -10.92 -11.41
N GLU A 200 -8.61 -10.76 -10.25
CA GLU A 200 -10.03 -10.38 -10.16
C GLU A 200 -10.29 -8.93 -10.59
N CYS A 201 -9.23 -8.10 -10.70
CA CYS A 201 -9.32 -6.73 -11.17
C CYS A 201 -10.33 -5.89 -10.35
N LEU A 202 -10.29 -6.04 -9.02
CA LEU A 202 -11.19 -5.33 -8.12
C LEU A 202 -11.05 -3.81 -8.31
N PRO A 203 -12.15 -3.04 -8.41
CA PRO A 203 -12.07 -1.58 -8.46
C PRO A 203 -11.51 -1.03 -7.14
N GLN A 204 -11.03 0.22 -7.12
CA GLN A 204 -10.52 0.91 -5.92
C GLN A 204 -11.66 1.20 -4.93
N ARG A 205 -12.11 0.15 -4.24
CA ARG A 205 -13.24 0.08 -3.32
C ARG A 205 -12.84 -0.80 -2.15
N ILE A 206 -13.15 -0.38 -0.93
CA ILE A 206 -12.95 -1.23 0.26
C ILE A 206 -14.05 -2.29 0.34
N ASP A 207 -13.62 -3.53 0.59
CA ASP A 207 -14.41 -4.66 1.07
C ASP A 207 -13.75 -5.25 2.32
N ARG A 208 -14.49 -6.07 3.08
CA ARG A 208 -14.04 -6.60 4.38
C ARG A 208 -12.82 -7.50 4.25
N GLU A 209 -12.76 -8.34 3.22
CA GLU A 209 -11.67 -9.32 3.05
C GLU A 209 -10.36 -8.62 2.69
N SER A 210 -10.41 -7.70 1.73
CA SER A 210 -9.25 -6.93 1.28
C SER A 210 -8.72 -6.00 2.38
N PHE A 211 -9.61 -5.44 3.20
CA PHE A 211 -9.20 -4.62 4.35
C PHE A 211 -8.54 -5.45 5.44
N LEU A 212 -9.09 -6.63 5.75
CA LEU A 212 -8.49 -7.56 6.71
C LEU A 212 -7.09 -7.99 6.26
N LEU A 213 -6.89 -8.25 4.97
CA LEU A 213 -5.58 -8.58 4.41
C LEU A 213 -4.54 -7.47 4.70
N ALA A 214 -4.94 -6.20 4.60
CA ALA A 214 -4.09 -5.08 4.94
C ALA A 214 -3.73 -5.06 6.44
N LEU A 215 -4.68 -5.39 7.33
CA LEU A 215 -4.39 -5.51 8.77
C LEU A 215 -3.42 -6.66 9.04
N TYR A 216 -3.61 -7.82 8.41
CA TYR A 216 -2.66 -8.93 8.53
C TYR A 216 -1.26 -8.51 8.10
N MET A 217 -1.11 -7.80 6.97
CA MET A 217 0.20 -7.31 6.53
C MET A 217 0.87 -6.41 7.59
N THR A 218 0.12 -5.46 8.17
CA THR A 218 0.69 -4.56 9.20
C THR A 218 1.01 -5.26 10.51
N ALA A 219 0.20 -6.24 10.91
CA ALA A 219 0.45 -7.05 12.11
C ALA A 219 1.65 -7.97 11.93
N GLU A 220 1.76 -8.63 10.77
CA GLU A 220 2.87 -9.50 10.40
C GLU A 220 4.19 -8.74 10.22
N ALA A 221 4.15 -7.51 9.74
CA ALA A 221 5.34 -6.65 9.67
C ALA A 221 5.88 -6.32 11.07
N GLY A 222 5.00 -6.26 12.09
CA GLY A 222 5.40 -6.08 13.49
C GLY A 222 6.22 -4.82 13.77
N ASN A 223 6.22 -3.86 12.84
CA ASN A 223 7.05 -2.67 12.89
C ASN A 223 6.16 -1.42 13.00
N PRO A 224 6.19 -0.66 14.11
CA PRO A 224 5.36 0.53 14.27
C PRO A 224 5.75 1.64 13.29
N TYR A 225 6.92 1.54 12.65
CA TYR A 225 7.36 2.48 11.64
C TYR A 225 6.85 2.16 10.23
N PHE A 226 6.30 0.96 10.02
CA PHE A 226 5.62 0.55 8.80
C PHE A 226 4.16 0.99 8.85
N ARG A 227 3.76 1.90 7.95
CA ARG A 227 2.37 2.34 7.83
C ARG A 227 1.81 1.86 6.53
N LEU A 228 0.55 1.46 6.56
CA LEU A 228 -0.22 1.10 5.38
C LEU A 228 -1.40 2.06 5.26
N GLY A 229 -1.57 2.66 4.10
CA GLY A 229 -2.64 3.61 3.80
C GLY A 229 -3.50 3.17 2.62
N TYR A 230 -4.72 3.67 2.60
CA TYR A 230 -5.65 3.55 1.48
C TYR A 230 -6.17 4.91 1.08
N ASN A 231 -6.27 5.12 -0.24
CA ASN A 231 -6.87 6.31 -0.82
C ASN A 231 -8.07 5.86 -1.66
N SER A 232 -9.25 6.40 -1.38
CA SER A 232 -10.41 6.20 -2.27
C SER A 232 -10.26 7.03 -3.55
N LEU A 233 -11.02 6.69 -4.60
CA LEU A 233 -11.24 7.66 -5.69
C LEU A 233 -11.87 8.93 -5.10
N GLY A 234 -11.45 10.10 -5.60
CA GLY A 234 -11.82 11.40 -5.03
C GLY A 234 -10.99 11.84 -3.81
N ALA A 235 -10.15 10.96 -3.25
CA ALA A 235 -9.20 11.25 -2.15
C ALA A 235 -7.77 10.84 -2.52
N PHE A 236 -7.23 11.38 -3.61
CA PHE A 236 -5.84 11.20 -4.06
C PHE A 236 -5.45 9.80 -4.57
N ALA A 237 -6.38 8.85 -4.72
CA ALA A 237 -6.11 7.70 -5.57
C ALA A 237 -5.80 8.16 -7.00
N THR A 238 -5.00 7.40 -7.74
CA THR A 238 -4.66 7.68 -9.15
C THR A 238 -4.85 6.48 -10.06
N ILE A 239 -5.15 5.31 -9.50
CA ILE A 239 -5.40 4.06 -10.23
C ILE A 239 -6.72 3.47 -9.73
N ASN A 240 -7.58 3.02 -10.64
CA ASN A 240 -8.81 2.30 -10.31
C ASN A 240 -8.60 0.78 -10.40
N HIS A 241 -7.78 0.26 -9.49
CA HIS A 241 -7.55 -1.16 -9.24
C HIS A 241 -7.16 -1.24 -7.77
N LEU A 242 -7.91 -1.98 -6.96
CA LEU A 242 -7.76 -2.05 -5.51
C LEU A 242 -6.30 -2.23 -5.10
N HIS A 243 -5.78 -1.24 -4.38
CA HIS A 243 -4.46 -1.28 -3.80
C HIS A 243 -4.39 -0.45 -2.52
N PHE A 244 -3.52 -0.90 -1.63
CA PHE A 244 -3.03 -0.16 -0.48
C PHE A 244 -1.58 0.25 -0.73
N GLN A 245 -1.15 1.33 -0.08
CA GLN A 245 0.21 1.84 -0.16
C GLN A 245 0.87 1.67 1.20
N ALA A 246 2.08 1.15 1.26
CA ALA A 246 2.79 1.03 2.53
C ALA A 246 4.23 1.48 2.39
N TYR A 247 4.79 2.07 3.44
CA TYR A 247 6.17 2.54 3.47
C TYR A 247 6.66 2.71 4.91
N TYR A 248 7.97 2.94 5.04
CA TYR A 248 8.64 3.08 6.33
C TYR A 248 8.97 4.53 6.60
N LEU A 249 8.68 4.99 7.81
CA LEU A 249 9.18 6.29 8.25
C LEU A 249 9.59 6.19 9.71
N ALA A 250 10.88 6.38 9.99
CA ALA A 250 11.46 6.23 11.33
C ALA A 250 11.09 7.38 12.30
N VAL A 251 9.93 8.02 12.10
CA VAL A 251 9.32 9.01 13.00
C VAL A 251 7.80 8.83 12.99
N PRO A 252 7.11 9.13 14.11
CA PRO A 252 5.65 9.12 14.14
C PRO A 252 5.06 10.15 13.19
N PHE A 253 4.01 9.77 12.47
CA PHE A 253 3.24 10.69 11.64
C PHE A 253 2.58 11.77 12.51
N PRO A 254 2.41 12.99 11.98
CA PRO A 254 1.76 14.07 12.72
C PRO A 254 0.38 13.69 13.28
N ILE A 255 -0.42 12.93 12.54
CA ILE A 255 -1.72 12.45 13.05
C ILE A 255 -1.57 11.51 14.26
N GLU A 256 -0.54 10.66 14.29
CA GLU A 256 -0.35 9.70 15.37
C GLU A 256 -0.16 10.40 16.72
N LYS A 257 0.30 11.66 16.70
CA LYS A 257 0.49 12.52 17.88
C LYS A 257 -0.76 13.33 18.25
N ALA A 258 -1.77 13.38 17.38
CA ALA A 258 -2.97 14.16 17.63
C ALA A 258 -3.75 13.57 18.81
N PRO A 259 -4.24 14.41 19.75
CA PRO A 259 -5.09 13.95 20.83
C PRO A 259 -6.40 13.39 20.28
N THR A 260 -6.97 12.42 20.98
CA THR A 260 -8.25 11.80 20.63
C THR A 260 -9.24 11.93 21.76
N LYS A 261 -10.54 11.91 21.42
CA LYS A 261 -11.62 11.81 22.40
C LYS A 261 -12.53 10.66 22.04
N LYS A 262 -12.65 9.72 22.97
CA LYS A 262 -13.53 8.57 22.83
C LYS A 262 -14.97 9.01 22.61
N ILE A 263 -15.59 8.48 21.56
CA ILE A 263 -17.01 8.62 21.26
C ILE A 263 -17.76 7.45 21.89
N THR A 264 -17.33 6.22 21.63
CA THR A 264 -18.01 5.00 22.09
C THR A 264 -17.08 3.78 22.11
N THR A 265 -17.55 2.69 22.71
CA THR A 265 -17.02 1.32 22.55
C THR A 265 -18.13 0.43 22.01
N LEU A 266 -17.83 -0.36 20.98
CA LEU A 266 -18.74 -1.34 20.41
C LEU A 266 -18.73 -2.65 21.21
N TYR A 267 -19.69 -3.53 20.95
CA TYR A 267 -19.83 -4.82 21.65
C TYR A 267 -18.56 -5.69 21.55
N ASP A 268 -17.88 -5.67 20.40
CA ASP A 268 -16.65 -6.43 20.19
C ASP A 268 -15.40 -5.73 20.75
N GLU A 269 -15.56 -4.80 21.71
CA GLU A 269 -14.49 -4.03 22.36
C GLU A 269 -13.71 -3.08 21.44
N VAL A 270 -14.24 -2.77 20.25
CA VAL A 270 -13.66 -1.74 19.36
C VAL A 270 -14.00 -0.35 19.90
N ILE A 271 -12.98 0.45 20.16
CA ILE A 271 -13.09 1.82 20.63
C ILE A 271 -13.07 2.75 19.42
N ILE A 272 -14.05 3.65 19.35
CA ILE A 272 -14.13 4.69 18.32
C ILE A 272 -13.93 6.05 18.99
N SER A 273 -12.99 6.83 18.48
CA SER A 273 -12.66 8.17 18.95
C SER A 273 -12.68 9.19 17.81
N GLU A 274 -12.92 10.46 18.12
CA GLU A 274 -12.66 11.58 17.21
C GLU A 274 -11.23 12.13 17.41
N LEU A 275 -10.60 12.57 16.32
CA LEU A 275 -9.38 13.38 16.39
C LEU A 275 -9.69 14.78 16.88
N LEU A 276 -8.88 15.27 17.81
CA LEU A 276 -8.93 16.62 18.34
C LEU A 276 -7.71 17.42 17.89
N SER A 277 -7.91 18.73 17.71
CA SER A 277 -6.84 19.71 17.44
C SER A 277 -5.97 19.45 16.20
N TYR A 278 -6.32 18.46 15.36
CA TYR A 278 -5.64 18.19 14.10
C TYR A 278 -6.26 18.99 12.94
N PRO A 279 -5.50 19.39 11.89
CA PRO A 279 -6.03 20.23 10.80
C PRO A 279 -7.20 19.62 10.00
N VAL A 280 -7.38 18.31 10.08
CA VAL A 280 -8.49 17.58 9.46
C VAL A 280 -9.27 16.78 10.50
N ARG A 281 -10.56 16.62 10.26
CA ARG A 281 -11.42 15.76 11.07
C ARG A 281 -11.22 14.31 10.66
N GLY A 282 -11.20 13.41 11.63
CA GLY A 282 -11.13 11.98 11.38
C GLY A 282 -11.56 11.18 12.60
N LEU A 283 -11.85 9.91 12.34
CA LEU A 283 -12.14 8.91 13.35
C LEU A 283 -10.90 8.05 13.58
N VAL A 284 -10.73 7.60 14.81
CA VAL A 284 -9.68 6.67 15.23
C VAL A 284 -10.36 5.42 15.78
N PHE A 285 -9.91 4.27 15.29
CA PHE A 285 -10.41 2.95 15.69
C PHE A 285 -9.26 2.15 16.29
N GLU A 286 -9.47 1.64 17.50
CA GLU A 286 -8.49 0.93 18.31
C GLU A 286 -9.18 -0.21 19.09
N GLY A 287 -8.41 -1.18 19.55
CA GLY A 287 -8.93 -2.31 20.33
C GLY A 287 -9.65 -3.36 19.47
N GLY A 288 -10.71 -3.94 20.01
CA GLY A 288 -11.37 -5.11 19.44
C GLY A 288 -10.93 -6.42 20.09
N ASN A 289 -11.85 -7.38 20.25
CA ASN A 289 -11.54 -8.73 20.76
C ASN A 289 -10.68 -9.54 19.78
N THR A 290 -10.80 -9.24 18.48
CA THR A 290 -10.03 -9.86 17.40
C THR A 290 -9.63 -8.81 16.37
N LEU A 291 -8.58 -9.11 15.60
CA LEU A 291 -8.19 -8.27 14.44
C LEU A 291 -9.34 -8.16 13.43
N GLN A 292 -10.14 -9.22 13.28
CA GLN A 292 -11.33 -9.24 12.44
C GLN A 292 -12.37 -8.22 12.93
N ALA A 293 -12.65 -8.15 14.23
CA ALA A 293 -13.64 -7.20 14.76
C ALA A 293 -13.26 -5.74 14.48
N LEU A 294 -11.96 -5.42 14.64
CA LEU A 294 -11.43 -4.10 14.27
C LEU A 294 -11.55 -3.86 12.76
N SER A 295 -11.13 -4.83 11.95
CA SER A 295 -11.22 -4.78 10.48
C SER A 295 -12.65 -4.56 9.98
N ASP A 296 -13.61 -5.35 10.48
CA ASP A 296 -15.02 -5.29 10.08
C ASP A 296 -15.63 -3.94 10.46
N THR A 297 -15.34 -3.44 11.67
CA THR A 297 -15.83 -2.13 12.11
C THR A 297 -15.33 -1.00 11.20
N VAL A 298 -14.04 -0.99 10.86
CA VAL A 298 -13.47 0.08 10.03
C VAL A 298 -13.92 -0.06 8.57
N SER A 299 -13.95 -1.28 8.04
CA SER A 299 -14.39 -1.52 6.67
C SER A 299 -15.87 -1.19 6.49
N ASP A 300 -16.73 -1.44 7.48
CA ASP A 300 -18.14 -1.02 7.46
C ASP A 300 -18.28 0.51 7.42
N ALA A 301 -17.45 1.24 8.18
CA ALA A 301 -17.38 2.70 8.10
C ALA A 301 -16.92 3.18 6.71
N CYS A 302 -15.90 2.53 6.12
CA CYS A 302 -15.42 2.82 4.78
C CYS A 302 -16.49 2.54 3.70
N ILE A 303 -17.22 1.43 3.84
CA ILE A 303 -18.33 1.03 2.97
C ILE A 303 -19.46 2.07 3.02
N CYS A 304 -19.81 2.52 4.23
CA CYS A 304 -20.78 3.60 4.40
C CYS A 304 -20.34 4.89 3.67
N LEU A 305 -19.08 5.30 3.80
CA LEU A 305 -18.57 6.51 3.12
C LEU A 305 -18.59 6.38 1.59
N GLN A 306 -18.09 5.26 1.03
CA GLN A 306 -18.07 5.07 -0.42
C GLN A 306 -19.47 4.95 -1.03
N GLU A 307 -20.43 4.34 -0.34
CA GLU A 307 -21.83 4.23 -0.80
C GLU A 307 -22.54 5.59 -0.80
N ASN A 308 -22.14 6.48 0.11
CA ASN A 308 -22.61 7.87 0.15
C ASN A 308 -21.77 8.83 -0.70
N ASN A 309 -20.88 8.32 -1.54
CA ASN A 309 -20.00 9.11 -2.41
C ASN A 309 -19.13 10.12 -1.65
N ILE A 310 -18.73 9.80 -0.42
CA ILE A 310 -17.82 10.59 0.40
C ILE A 310 -16.42 10.01 0.20
N PRO A 311 -15.47 10.73 -0.42
CA PRO A 311 -14.11 10.23 -0.57
C PRO A 311 -13.41 10.20 0.80
N TYR A 312 -12.42 9.32 0.98
CA TYR A 312 -11.73 9.17 2.25
C TYR A 312 -10.33 8.60 2.11
N ASN A 313 -9.52 8.82 3.14
CA ASN A 313 -8.23 8.17 3.32
C ASN A 313 -8.27 7.29 4.59
N VAL A 314 -7.57 6.17 4.55
CA VAL A 314 -7.30 5.34 5.72
C VAL A 314 -5.80 5.32 5.98
N LEU A 315 -5.41 5.34 7.24
CA LEU A 315 -4.05 5.07 7.70
C LEU A 315 -4.10 4.00 8.78
N ILE A 316 -3.43 2.88 8.54
CA ILE A 316 -3.18 1.80 9.48
C ILE A 316 -1.78 2.00 10.05
N SER A 317 -1.70 2.07 11.37
CA SER A 317 -0.49 2.36 12.13
C SER A 317 -0.35 1.41 13.32
N ASP A 318 0.78 1.50 14.02
CA ASP A 318 1.04 0.75 15.25
C ASP A 318 0.79 -0.76 15.08
N CYS A 319 1.43 -1.35 14.05
CA CYS A 319 1.32 -2.77 13.73
C CYS A 319 -0.13 -3.25 13.51
N GLY A 320 -1.01 -2.39 12.98
CA GLY A 320 -2.41 -2.73 12.72
C GLY A 320 -3.36 -2.46 13.89
N LYS A 321 -2.86 -1.96 15.02
CA LYS A 321 -3.66 -1.74 16.24
C LYS A 321 -4.40 -0.42 16.27
N ARG A 322 -3.98 0.55 15.45
CA ARG A 322 -4.56 1.90 15.41
C ARG A 322 -4.83 2.34 13.99
N ILE A 323 -6.10 2.62 13.70
CA ILE A 323 -6.56 2.95 12.35
C ILE A 323 -7.25 4.31 12.31
N PHE A 324 -6.80 5.18 11.42
CA PHE A 324 -7.37 6.50 11.20
C PHE A 324 -8.18 6.52 9.92
N LEU A 325 -9.42 6.98 10.00
CA LEU A 325 -10.31 7.20 8.85
C LEU A 325 -10.59 8.69 8.72
N VAL A 326 -10.19 9.30 7.60
CA VAL A 326 -10.43 10.71 7.32
C VAL A 326 -11.33 10.86 6.10
N PRO A 327 -12.59 11.26 6.31
CA PRO A 327 -13.44 11.75 5.24
C PRO A 327 -12.82 12.98 4.58
N GLN A 328 -12.82 12.99 3.26
CA GLN A 328 -12.35 14.08 2.41
C GLN A 328 -13.52 14.74 1.70
N VAL A 329 -13.23 15.90 1.11
CA VAL A 329 -14.12 16.55 0.15
C VAL A 329 -13.54 16.32 -1.24
N ILE A 330 -14.39 16.01 -2.22
CA ILE A 330 -13.98 15.98 -3.62
C ILE A 330 -13.43 17.36 -3.98
N SER A 331 -12.12 17.46 -4.12
CA SER A 331 -11.48 18.73 -4.43
C SER A 331 -10.67 18.65 -5.71
N LEU A 332 -10.94 19.59 -6.61
CA LEU A 332 -10.16 19.86 -7.82
C LEU A 332 -8.91 20.72 -7.51
N SER A 333 -8.79 21.23 -6.28
CA SER A 333 -7.67 22.01 -5.76
C SER A 333 -6.99 21.27 -4.60
N VAL A 334 -5.67 21.43 -4.44
CA VAL A 334 -4.89 20.80 -3.36
C VAL A 334 -5.50 21.13 -2.00
N ILE A 335 -6.17 20.17 -1.38
CA ILE A 335 -6.52 20.20 0.04
C ILE A 335 -5.50 19.31 0.72
N TYR A 336 -4.90 19.78 1.81
CA TYR A 336 -3.95 19.06 2.64
C TYR A 336 -4.36 17.58 2.78
N ALA A 337 -3.59 16.67 2.20
CA ALA A 337 -3.80 15.27 2.47
C ALA A 337 -3.39 14.98 3.91
N SER A 338 -4.21 14.18 4.58
CA SER A 338 -4.06 13.93 6.01
C SER A 338 -2.81 13.10 6.33
N TRP A 339 -2.37 12.24 5.40
CA TRP A 339 -1.14 11.42 5.47
C TRP A 339 -0.45 11.18 4.12
N LEU A 340 -1.09 11.44 2.97
CA LEU A 340 -0.52 11.12 1.65
C LEU A 340 -1.04 12.02 0.50
N SER A 341 -0.07 12.69 -0.16
CA SER A 341 -0.10 13.38 -1.47
C SER A 341 -0.41 14.89 -1.48
N PRO A 342 0.28 15.66 -2.35
CA PRO A 342 0.12 15.60 -3.80
C PRO A 342 1.06 14.65 -4.51
#